data_AF-A0A4Z2FCV2-F1
#
_entry.id   AF-A0A4Z2FCV2-F1
#
_cell.length_a   1.000
_cell.length_b   1.000
_cell.length_c   1.000
_cell.angle_alpha   90.00
_cell.angle_beta   90.00
_cell.angle_gamma   90.00
#
_symmetry.space_group_name_H-M   'P 1'
#
loop_
_entity.id
_entity.type
_entity.pdbx_description
1 polymer ?
#
loop_
_entity_poly.entity_id
_entity_poly.type
_entity_poly.pdbx_seq_one_letter_code
_entity_poly.pdbx_strand_id
1 'polypeptide(L)'
;MYIYENRLKTFEGWPFDEGCSCTPENMAKAGFVHTPSGNSPDVAMCFFCLKELEGWEPEDDPQLVKQDFVVVSLSSLVDEGSGCSSLRRLVGLRWKLVRRGGFALGTEADL
;
A
#
# COMPACT_ATOMS: atom_id res chain seq x y z
N MET A 1 3.54 -16.83 -2.21
CA MET A 1 2.58 -15.72 -2.42
C MET A 1 2.33 -15.33 -3.90
N TYR A 2 2.97 -15.99 -4.89
CA TYR A 2 2.72 -15.68 -6.31
C TYR A 2 1.35 -16.16 -6.83
N ILE A 3 0.79 -17.18 -6.21
CA ILE A 3 -0.52 -17.76 -6.55
C ILE A 3 -1.64 -16.86 -6.00
N TYR A 4 -2.60 -16.51 -6.87
CA TYR A 4 -3.76 -15.67 -6.53
C TYR A 4 -4.58 -16.22 -5.36
N GLU A 5 -4.92 -17.51 -5.40
CA GLU A 5 -5.75 -18.16 -4.38
C GLU A 5 -5.16 -18.06 -2.97
N ASN A 6 -3.82 -18.13 -2.85
CA ASN A 6 -3.16 -18.00 -1.55
C ASN A 6 -3.27 -16.57 -1.00
N ARG A 7 -3.31 -15.56 -1.87
CA ARG A 7 -3.54 -14.18 -1.45
C ARG A 7 -4.99 -13.97 -1.06
N LEU A 8 -5.93 -14.50 -1.84
CA LEU A 8 -7.35 -14.42 -1.54
C LEU A 8 -7.69 -15.00 -0.16
N LYS A 9 -7.10 -16.15 0.18
CA LYS A 9 -7.26 -16.80 1.50
C LYS A 9 -6.80 -15.94 2.69
N THR A 10 -5.99 -14.90 2.47
CA THR A 10 -5.54 -14.03 3.56
C THR A 10 -6.60 -13.04 4.02
N PHE A 11 -7.58 -12.71 3.16
CA PHE A 11 -8.62 -11.71 3.42
C PHE A 11 -9.74 -12.22 4.33
N GLU A 12 -9.39 -12.98 5.36
CA GLU A 12 -10.34 -13.49 6.34
C GLU A 12 -10.71 -12.38 7.33
N GLY A 13 -11.99 -11.97 7.34
CA GLY A 13 -12.46 -10.83 8.15
C GLY A 13 -12.20 -9.45 7.54
N TRP A 14 -12.01 -9.37 6.22
CA TRP A 14 -11.93 -8.09 5.51
C TRP A 14 -13.26 -7.32 5.58
N PRO A 15 -13.25 -6.01 5.89
CA PRO A 15 -14.49 -5.26 6.16
C PRO A 15 -15.29 -4.85 4.92
N PHE A 16 -14.72 -4.95 3.70
CA PHE A 16 -15.35 -4.51 2.46
C PHE A 16 -15.75 -5.69 1.58
N ASP A 17 -17.03 -5.80 1.25
CA ASP A 17 -17.62 -6.91 0.50
C ASP A 17 -18.39 -6.41 -0.74
N GLU A 18 -19.54 -7.03 -1.04
CA GLU A 18 -20.32 -6.76 -2.24
C GLU A 18 -20.72 -5.28 -2.35
N GLY A 19 -20.37 -4.65 -3.48
CA GLY A 19 -20.65 -3.23 -3.75
C GLY A 19 -19.47 -2.29 -3.52
N CYS A 20 -18.35 -2.79 -2.98
CA CYS A 20 -17.10 -2.04 -2.85
C CYS A 20 -16.16 -2.32 -4.05
N SER A 21 -15.28 -1.37 -4.37
CA SER A 21 -14.18 -1.55 -5.33
C SER A 21 -13.05 -2.38 -4.72
N CYS A 22 -12.80 -2.23 -3.42
CA CYS A 22 -11.74 -2.88 -2.65
C CYS A 22 -12.13 -4.25 -2.08
N THR A 23 -12.85 -5.07 -2.86
CA THR A 23 -13.22 -6.43 -2.44
C THR A 23 -11.98 -7.34 -2.28
N PRO A 24 -12.05 -8.42 -1.48
CA PRO A 24 -10.97 -9.40 -1.33
C PRO A 24 -10.43 -9.92 -2.67
N GLU A 25 -11.31 -10.14 -3.64
CA GLU A 25 -10.94 -10.62 -4.97
C GLU A 25 -10.12 -9.60 -5.73
N ASN A 26 -10.52 -8.33 -5.69
CA ASN A 26 -9.83 -7.24 -6.38
C ASN A 26 -8.50 -6.93 -5.70
N MET A 27 -8.46 -6.96 -4.37
CA MET A 27 -7.25 -6.83 -3.58
C MET A 27 -6.23 -7.94 -3.90
N ALA A 28 -6.66 -9.20 -3.89
CA ALA A 28 -5.81 -10.33 -4.22
C ALA A 28 -5.37 -10.36 -5.70
N LYS A 29 -6.22 -9.88 -6.62
CA LYS A 29 -5.88 -9.68 -8.05
C LYS A 29 -4.81 -8.62 -8.22
N ALA A 30 -4.96 -7.48 -7.54
CA ALA A 30 -3.95 -6.43 -7.52
C ALA A 30 -2.63 -6.89 -6.89
N GLY A 31 -2.64 -7.93 -6.05
CA GLY A 31 -1.45 -8.48 -5.43
C GLY A 31 -1.24 -8.02 -3.99
N PHE A 32 -2.32 -7.64 -3.32
CA PHE A 32 -2.31 -7.44 -1.88
C PHE A 32 -2.53 -8.75 -1.13
N VAL A 33 -2.06 -8.75 0.09
CA VAL A 33 -2.21 -9.77 1.12
C VAL A 33 -2.74 -9.07 2.35
N HIS A 34 -3.79 -9.58 2.96
CA HIS A 34 -4.33 -9.01 4.19
C HIS A 34 -3.44 -9.43 5.37
N THR A 35 -3.03 -8.45 6.15
CA THR A 35 -2.14 -8.61 7.31
C THR A 35 -2.67 -7.78 8.47
N PRO A 36 -3.82 -8.16 9.05
CA PRO A 36 -4.45 -7.39 10.11
C PRO A 36 -3.52 -7.25 11.31
N SER A 37 -3.44 -6.06 11.87
CA SER A 37 -2.76 -5.76 13.14
C SER A 37 -3.80 -5.48 14.22
N GLY A 38 -3.45 -5.70 15.49
CA GLY A 38 -4.38 -5.50 16.61
C GLY A 38 -5.02 -4.11 16.68
N ASN A 39 -4.33 -3.09 16.15
CA ASN A 39 -4.82 -1.71 16.11
C ASN A 39 -5.40 -1.30 14.74
N SER A 40 -5.15 -2.10 13.70
CA SER A 40 -5.50 -1.78 12.30
C SER A 40 -5.96 -3.07 11.59
N PRO A 41 -7.27 -3.38 11.60
CA PRO A 41 -7.79 -4.64 11.06
C PRO A 41 -7.82 -4.68 9.53
N ASP A 42 -7.64 -3.55 8.85
CA ASP A 42 -7.74 -3.36 7.40
C ASP A 42 -6.37 -3.18 6.72
N VAL A 43 -5.29 -3.61 7.36
CA VAL A 43 -3.94 -3.49 6.79
C VAL A 43 -3.76 -4.51 5.67
N ALA A 44 -3.36 -4.03 4.49
CA ALA A 44 -3.03 -4.86 3.34
C ALA A 44 -1.60 -4.57 2.84
N MET A 45 -0.84 -5.63 2.57
CA MET A 45 0.54 -5.57 2.12
C MET A 45 0.69 -6.09 0.69
N CYS A 46 1.38 -5.35 -0.18
CA CYS A 46 1.70 -5.84 -1.52
C CYS A 46 2.75 -6.96 -1.45
N PHE A 47 2.46 -8.14 -2.00
CA PHE A 47 3.40 -9.29 -1.91
C PHE A 47 4.71 -9.07 -2.68
N PHE A 48 4.72 -8.14 -3.65
CA PHE A 48 5.87 -7.91 -4.52
C PHE A 48 6.77 -6.80 -3.99
N CYS A 49 6.20 -5.63 -3.66
CA CYS A 49 6.97 -4.49 -3.16
C CYS A 49 6.98 -4.36 -1.64
N LEU A 50 6.30 -5.27 -0.92
CA LEU A 50 6.26 -5.38 0.56
C LEU A 50 5.77 -4.12 1.28
N LYS A 51 5.01 -3.30 0.56
CA LYS A 51 4.48 -2.03 1.02
C LYS A 51 3.10 -2.25 1.65
N GLU A 52 2.91 -1.68 2.85
CA GLU A 52 1.68 -1.79 3.64
C GLU A 52 0.82 -0.54 3.53
N LEU A 53 -0.49 -0.77 3.43
CA LEU A 53 -1.51 0.26 3.32
C LEU A 53 -2.64 -0.07 4.31
N GLU A 54 -3.14 0.96 4.98
CA GLU A 54 -4.28 0.91 5.90
C GLU A 54 -5.22 2.09 5.60
N GLY A 55 -6.44 2.04 6.14
CA GLY A 55 -7.46 3.06 5.93
C GLY A 55 -8.12 2.95 4.56
N TRP A 56 -8.43 1.73 4.13
CA TRP A 56 -9.12 1.49 2.85
C TRP A 56 -10.54 2.05 2.90
N GLU A 57 -10.97 2.66 1.81
CA GLU A 57 -12.33 3.16 1.60
C GLU A 57 -13.06 2.27 0.57
N PRO A 58 -14.39 2.13 0.64
CA PRO A 58 -15.14 1.24 -0.25
C PRO A 58 -15.01 1.62 -1.73
N GLU A 59 -14.72 2.88 -2.04
CA GLU A 59 -14.52 3.37 -3.41
C GLU A 59 -13.10 3.15 -3.95
N ASP A 60 -12.13 2.76 -3.10
CA ASP A 60 -10.72 2.62 -3.49
C ASP A 60 -10.52 1.48 -4.50
N ASP A 61 -9.83 1.77 -5.60
CA ASP A 61 -9.40 0.75 -6.58
C ASP A 61 -7.99 0.23 -6.22
N PRO A 62 -7.85 -1.05 -5.83
CA PRO A 62 -6.57 -1.63 -5.46
C PRO A 62 -5.51 -1.58 -6.57
N GLN A 63 -5.90 -1.62 -7.85
CA GLN A 63 -4.94 -1.56 -8.95
C GLN A 63 -4.35 -0.16 -9.12
N LEU A 64 -5.19 0.88 -9.02
CA LEU A 64 -4.74 2.27 -9.07
C LEU A 64 -3.85 2.58 -7.87
N VAL A 65 -4.29 2.14 -6.69
CA VAL A 65 -3.57 2.26 -5.43
C VAL A 65 -2.17 1.67 -5.49
N LYS A 66 -2.05 0.48 -6.09
CA LYS A 66 -0.76 -0.15 -6.30
C LYS A 66 0.13 0.62 -7.27
N GLN A 67 -0.41 1.14 -8.37
CA GLN A 67 0.36 1.86 -9.39
C GLN A 67 0.89 3.20 -8.86
N ASP A 68 0.06 3.95 -8.13
CA ASP A 68 0.44 5.23 -7.52
C ASP A 68 1.61 5.07 -6.54
N PHE A 69 1.70 3.93 -5.85
CA PHE A 69 2.83 3.70 -4.94
C PHE A 69 4.08 3.10 -5.62
N VAL A 70 3.95 2.51 -6.81
CA VAL A 70 5.10 2.06 -7.61
C VAL A 70 5.78 3.25 -8.30
N VAL A 71 5.02 4.25 -8.75
CA VAL A 71 5.59 5.44 -9.41
C VAL A 71 6.40 6.33 -8.46
N VAL A 72 6.07 6.37 -7.17
CA VAL A 72 6.90 7.07 -6.15
C VAL A 72 8.26 6.40 -5.98
N SER A 73 8.40 5.10 -6.30
CA SER A 73 9.68 4.40 -6.26
C SER A 73 10.54 4.64 -7.50
N LEU A 74 9.95 5.07 -8.61
CA LEU A 74 10.62 5.32 -9.89
C LEU A 74 10.88 6.81 -10.15
N SER A 75 10.13 7.72 -9.51
CA SER A 75 10.36 9.17 -9.61
C SER A 75 11.59 9.65 -8.84
N SER A 76 12.12 8.86 -7.89
CA SER A 76 13.42 9.14 -7.24
C SER A 76 14.62 9.00 -8.19
N LEU A 77 14.41 8.59 -9.45
CA LEU A 77 15.44 8.52 -10.50
C LEU A 77 15.33 9.63 -11.56
N VAL A 78 14.37 10.55 -11.45
CA VAL A 78 14.33 11.74 -12.32
C VAL A 78 14.90 12.92 -11.53
N ASP A 79 16.23 13.00 -11.58
CA ASP A 79 17.03 14.12 -11.10
C ASP A 79 16.55 15.45 -11.70
N GLU A 80 16.60 16.50 -10.89
CA GLU A 80 16.10 17.84 -11.14
C GLU A 80 16.68 18.46 -12.41
N GLY A 81 15.86 18.76 -13.43
CA GLY A 81 16.40 19.52 -14.55
C GLY A 81 15.61 19.62 -15.85
N SER A 82 14.30 19.89 -15.82
CA SER A 82 13.67 20.70 -16.88
C SER A 82 12.19 20.93 -16.60
N GLY A 83 11.79 22.19 -16.73
CA GLY A 83 10.44 22.64 -16.47
C GLY A 83 9.40 21.89 -17.29
N CYS A 84 8.43 21.31 -16.61
CA CYS A 84 7.12 21.05 -17.19
C CYS A 84 6.05 21.50 -16.18
N SER A 85 5.49 22.68 -16.44
CA SER A 85 4.48 23.36 -15.64
C SER A 85 3.08 22.73 -15.72
N SER A 86 2.98 21.42 -15.97
CA SER A 86 1.69 20.74 -16.17
C SER A 86 1.56 19.39 -15.45
N LEU A 87 2.05 19.30 -14.20
CA LEU A 87 1.71 18.18 -13.31
C LEU A 87 1.38 18.65 -11.88
N ARG A 88 0.60 19.72 -11.78
CA ARG A 88 -0.19 20.01 -10.58
C ARG A 88 -1.64 19.64 -10.83
N ARG A 89 -1.92 18.35 -10.93
CA ARG A 89 -3.26 17.83 -10.69
C ARG A 89 -3.15 16.39 -10.22
N LEU A 90 -3.78 16.13 -9.07
CA LEU A 90 -4.01 14.83 -8.45
C LEU A 90 -2.85 14.26 -7.63
N VAL A 91 -2.54 14.89 -6.50
CA VAL A 91 -2.13 14.11 -5.31
C VAL A 91 -3.06 14.51 -4.18
N GLY A 92 -4.34 14.18 -4.34
CA GLY A 92 -5.39 14.34 -3.34
C GLY A 92 -5.60 13.05 -2.53
N LEU A 93 -4.56 12.24 -2.35
CA LEU A 93 -4.67 10.91 -1.77
C LEU A 93 -4.00 10.91 -0.39
N ARG A 94 -4.86 11.02 0.62
CA ARG A 94 -4.53 11.04 2.06
C ARG A 94 -4.20 9.62 2.52
N TRP A 95 -3.15 9.01 1.98
CA TRP A 95 -2.81 7.64 2.34
C TRP A 95 -1.81 7.67 3.47
N LYS A 96 -2.22 7.15 4.63
CA LYS A 96 -1.33 6.98 5.78
C LYS A 96 -0.46 5.78 5.48
N LEU A 97 0.69 6.03 4.86
CA LEU A 97 1.76 5.04 4.78
C LEU A 97 2.03 4.52 6.20
N VAL A 98 1.78 3.24 6.44
CA VAL A 98 2.19 2.58 7.69
C VAL A 98 3.71 2.58 7.70
N ARG A 99 4.31 3.59 8.36
CA ARG A 99 5.71 3.54 8.70
C ARG A 99 5.85 2.45 9.75
N ARG A 100 6.17 1.21 9.36
CA ARG A 100 6.77 0.27 10.30
C ARG A 100 7.99 0.96 10.89
N GLY A 101 7.95 1.17 12.20
CA GLY A 101 9.05 1.76 12.95
C GLY A 101 10.35 1.07 12.57
N GLY A 102 11.36 1.88 12.23
CA GLY A 102 12.71 1.42 12.10
C GLY A 102 13.16 0.81 13.43
N PHE A 103 13.57 -0.44 13.37
CA PHE A 103 14.34 -1.14 14.39
C PHE A 103 15.38 -1.94 13.60
N ALA A 104 16.70 -1.81 13.74
CA ALA A 104 17.57 -1.08 14.66
C ALA A 104 18.94 -0.89 13.96
N LEU A 105 19.86 -0.14 14.57
CA LEU A 105 21.24 -0.59 14.89
C LEU A 105 21.91 0.48 15.78
N GLY A 106 22.77 0.01 16.70
CA GLY A 106 23.35 0.71 17.85
C GLY A 106 24.05 2.05 17.57
N THR A 107 24.44 2.81 18.59
CA THR A 107 25.38 2.40 19.64
C THR A 107 25.09 3.08 20.98
N GLU A 108 25.35 2.35 22.07
CA GLU A 108 25.70 2.95 23.36
C GLU A 108 26.89 3.90 23.20
N ALA A 109 26.78 5.10 23.77
CA ALA A 109 27.83 6.06 24.14
C ALA A 109 27.08 7.27 24.72
N ASP A 110 27.44 7.93 25.81
CA ASP A 110 28.42 7.76 26.88
C ASP A 110 28.03 8.92 27.83
N LEU A 111 27.89 8.64 29.13
CA LEU A 111 27.85 9.57 30.27
C LEU A 111 26.71 10.61 30.39
#